data_AF-A0A9Q2KLM1-F1
#
_entry.id   AF-A0A9Q2KLM1-F1
#
_cell.length_a   1.000
_cell.length_b   1.000
_cell.length_c   1.000
_cell.angle_alpha   90.00
_cell.angle_beta   90.00
_cell.angle_gamma   90.00
#
_symmetry.space_group_name_H-M   'P 1'
#
loop_
_entity.id
_entity.type
_entity.pdbx_description
1 polymer ?
#
loop_
_entity_poly.entity_id
_entity_poly.type
_entity_poly.pdbx_seq_one_letter_code
_entity_poly.pdbx_strand_id
1 'polypeptide(L)'
;MLDIENIVDTQSEAEELEEVVMGLIINSGQARSLAYGALKMAKQGDFESAKTMMEQSRMALNEAHLVQTKLIEGDQGEGKMKVSLVLVHAQDHLMTSMLARELVTELIELHEKLK
;
A
#
# COMPACT_ATOMS: atom_id res chain seq x y z
N MET A 1 -14.40 -24.15 -35.98
CA MET A 1 -13.66 -22.93 -35.60
C MET A 1 -14.35 -22.46 -34.34
N LEU A 2 -13.69 -22.56 -33.19
CA LEU A 2 -14.27 -22.06 -31.93
C LEU A 2 -14.30 -20.54 -32.06
N ASP A 3 -15.50 -19.95 -32.06
CA ASP A 3 -15.66 -18.49 -32.09
C ASP A 3 -15.19 -17.94 -30.74
N ILE A 4 -13.91 -17.55 -30.68
CA ILE A 4 -13.25 -16.98 -29.49
C ILE A 4 -13.68 -15.51 -29.27
N GLU A 5 -14.46 -14.92 -30.18
CA GLU A 5 -14.83 -13.49 -30.14
C GLU A 5 -16.01 -13.16 -29.21
N ASN A 6 -16.49 -14.10 -28.39
CA ASN A 6 -17.61 -13.84 -27.49
C ASN A 6 -17.39 -14.35 -26.06
N ILE A 7 -16.17 -14.18 -25.53
CA ILE A 7 -15.98 -14.14 -24.09
C ILE A 7 -16.49 -12.76 -23.65
N VAL A 8 -17.80 -12.69 -23.36
CA VAL A 8 -18.34 -11.56 -22.62
C VAL A 8 -17.61 -11.58 -21.28
N ASP A 9 -16.76 -10.60 -21.06
CA ASP A 9 -16.06 -10.37 -19.80
C ASP A 9 -17.09 -9.92 -18.76
N THR A 10 -17.90 -10.87 -18.28
CA THR A 10 -18.73 -10.70 -17.09
C THR A 10 -17.81 -10.82 -15.88
N GLN A 11 -16.92 -9.84 -15.68
CA GLN A 11 -16.27 -9.65 -14.39
C GLN A 11 -17.37 -9.44 -13.35
N SER A 12 -17.38 -10.32 -12.34
CA SER A 12 -18.30 -10.17 -11.22
C SER A 12 -17.78 -9.09 -10.26
N GLU A 13 -18.67 -8.36 -9.58
CA GLU A 13 -18.30 -7.37 -8.55
C GLU A 13 -17.36 -7.97 -7.47
N ALA A 14 -17.38 -9.30 -7.28
CA ALA A 14 -16.49 -10.01 -6.36
C ALA A 14 -15.04 -10.09 -6.87
N GLU A 15 -14.84 -10.28 -8.18
CA GLU A 15 -13.51 -10.34 -8.80
C GLU A 15 -12.86 -8.95 -8.84
N GLU A 16 -13.63 -7.91 -9.11
CA GLU A 16 -13.14 -6.52 -9.04
C GLU A 16 -12.67 -6.16 -7.62
N LEU A 17 -13.43 -6.56 -6.59
CA LEU A 17 -13.04 -6.32 -5.21
C LEU A 17 -11.76 -7.08 -4.83
N GLU A 18 -11.58 -8.30 -5.33
CA GLU A 18 -10.39 -9.11 -5.05
C GLU A 18 -9.13 -8.50 -5.68
N GLU A 19 -9.23 -7.97 -6.91
CA GLU A 19 -8.15 -7.23 -7.56
C GLU A 19 -7.76 -5.97 -6.77
N VAL A 20 -8.76 -5.20 -6.31
CA VAL A 20 -8.57 -4.03 -5.45
C VAL A 20 -7.84 -4.40 -4.15
N VAL A 21 -8.28 -5.49 -3.50
CA VAL A 21 -7.69 -5.99 -2.25
C VAL A 21 -6.23 -6.45 -2.47
N MET A 22 -5.94 -7.14 -3.57
CA MET A 22 -4.57 -7.54 -3.90
C MET A 22 -3.68 -6.34 -4.20
N GLY A 23 -4.19 -5.33 -4.92
CA GLY A 23 -3.49 -4.07 -5.16
C GLY A 23 -3.10 -3.36 -3.86
N LEU A 24 -4.02 -3.31 -2.89
CA LEU A 24 -3.74 -2.77 -1.55
C LEU A 24 -2.59 -3.50 -0.85
N ILE A 25 -2.61 -4.84 -0.84
CA ILE A 25 -1.58 -5.65 -0.16
C ILE A 25 -0.21 -5.43 -0.81
N ILE A 26 -0.14 -5.48 -2.14
CA ILE A 26 1.12 -5.35 -2.90
C ILE A 26 1.73 -3.96 -2.67
N ASN A 27 0.95 -2.89 -2.89
CA ASN A 27 1.44 -1.53 -2.76
C ASN A 27 1.83 -1.20 -1.30
N SER A 28 1.06 -1.69 -0.33
CA SER A 28 1.39 -1.54 1.10
C SER A 28 2.66 -2.30 1.49
N GLY A 29 2.84 -3.52 0.98
CA GLY A 29 4.04 -4.32 1.20
C GLY A 29 5.29 -3.71 0.57
N GLN A 30 5.16 -3.15 -0.63
CA GLN A 30 6.21 -2.42 -1.31
C GLN A 30 6.60 -1.16 -0.53
N ALA A 31 5.63 -0.34 -0.11
CA ALA A 31 5.88 0.86 0.69
C ALA A 31 6.66 0.54 1.98
N ARG A 32 6.27 -0.52 2.69
CA ARG A 32 6.95 -0.98 3.90
C ARG A 32 8.39 -1.41 3.63
N SER A 33 8.59 -2.21 2.58
CA SER A 33 9.90 -2.71 2.18
C SER A 33 10.85 -1.57 1.82
N LEU A 34 10.35 -0.58 1.08
CA LEU A 34 11.10 0.63 0.74
C LEU A 34 11.47 1.46 1.97
N ALA A 35 10.55 1.63 2.92
CA ALA A 35 10.84 2.35 4.18
C ALA A 35 11.94 1.66 4.99
N TYR A 36 11.84 0.35 5.22
CA TYR A 36 12.90 -0.37 5.94
C TYR A 36 14.23 -0.41 5.16
N GLY A 37 14.17 -0.42 3.82
CA GLY A 37 15.32 -0.24 2.94
C GLY A 37 16.00 1.12 3.17
N ALA A 38 15.21 2.20 3.23
CA ALA A 38 15.71 3.54 3.52
C ALA A 38 16.40 3.62 4.89
N LEU A 39 15.79 3.03 5.93
CA LEU A 39 16.38 2.97 7.26
C LEU A 39 17.74 2.24 7.24
N LYS A 40 17.87 1.18 6.43
CA LYS A 40 19.15 0.46 6.28
C LYS A 40 20.23 1.35 5.65
N MET A 41 19.89 2.15 4.64
CA MET A 41 20.82 3.10 4.02
C MET A 41 21.22 4.22 5.00
N ALA A 42 20.26 4.79 5.72
CA ALA A 42 20.51 5.81 6.74
C ALA A 42 21.44 5.32 7.87
N LYS A 43 21.26 4.07 8.32
CA LYS A 43 22.18 3.41 9.29
C LYS A 43 23.62 3.35 8.79
N GLN A 44 23.83 3.23 7.48
CA GLN A 44 25.15 3.24 6.85
C GLN A 44 25.68 4.67 6.63
N GLY A 45 24.83 5.70 6.78
CA GLY A 45 25.15 7.10 6.51
C GLY A 45 24.84 7.56 5.10
N ASP A 46 24.21 6.71 4.29
CA ASP A 46 23.74 7.08 2.97
C ASP A 46 22.33 7.65 3.06
N PHE A 47 22.26 8.95 3.39
CA PHE A 47 21.00 9.67 3.57
C PHE A 47 20.34 10.07 2.24
N GLU A 48 21.11 10.24 1.16
CA GLU A 48 20.57 10.53 -0.16
C GLU A 48 19.77 9.34 -0.71
N SER A 49 20.34 8.13 -0.62
CA SER A 49 19.62 6.91 -1.00
C SER A 49 18.42 6.67 -0.08
N ALA A 50 18.58 6.91 1.24
CA ALA A 50 17.47 6.79 2.19
C ALA A 50 16.30 7.70 1.81
N LYS A 51 16.55 8.97 1.50
CA LYS A 51 15.54 9.93 1.08
C LYS A 51 14.84 9.51 -0.21
N THR A 52 15.60 9.02 -1.18
CA THR A 52 15.05 8.52 -2.45
C THR A 52 14.11 7.33 -2.22
N MET A 53 14.51 6.37 -1.38
CA MET A 53 13.67 5.21 -1.05
C MET A 53 12.43 5.60 -0.23
N MET A 54 12.53 6.59 0.67
CA MET A 54 11.37 7.13 1.39
C MET A 54 10.37 7.81 0.47
N GLU A 55 10.83 8.49 -0.57
CA GLU A 55 9.95 9.08 -1.57
C GLU A 55 9.23 8.01 -2.40
N GLN A 56 9.94 6.96 -2.83
CA GLN A 56 9.31 5.81 -3.48
C GLN A 56 8.30 5.11 -2.57
N SER A 57 8.62 4.96 -1.28
CA SER A 57 7.72 4.41 -0.27
C SER A 57 6.43 5.25 -0.17
N ARG A 58 6.56 6.58 -0.15
CA ARG A 58 5.44 7.52 -0.14
C ARG A 58 4.55 7.37 -1.36
N MET A 59 5.13 7.23 -2.56
CA MET A 59 4.37 7.05 -3.80
C MET A 59 3.53 5.77 -3.77
N ALA A 60 4.14 4.63 -3.45
CA ALA A 60 3.43 3.35 -3.35
C ALA A 60 2.31 3.39 -2.29
N LEU A 61 2.59 4.02 -1.14
CA LEU A 61 1.61 4.15 -0.07
C LEU A 61 0.44 5.06 -0.45
N ASN A 62 0.68 6.16 -1.16
CA ASN A 62 -0.37 7.05 -1.64
C ASN A 62 -1.33 6.33 -2.60
N GLU A 63 -0.81 5.46 -3.48
CA GLU A 63 -1.65 4.68 -4.38
C GLU A 63 -2.59 3.74 -3.60
N ALA A 64 -2.06 3.01 -2.62
CA ALA A 64 -2.88 2.17 -1.74
C ALA A 64 -3.87 3.00 -0.91
N HIS A 65 -3.46 4.15 -0.39
CA HIS A 65 -4.32 5.03 0.41
C HIS A 65 -5.48 5.60 -0.42
N LEU A 66 -5.26 5.97 -1.69
CA LEU A 66 -6.34 6.43 -2.57
C LEU A 66 -7.41 5.36 -2.77
N VAL A 67 -6.98 4.10 -2.91
CA VAL A 67 -7.89 2.96 -2.99
C VAL A 67 -8.67 2.81 -1.68
N GLN A 68 -8.00 2.85 -0.53
CA GLN A 68 -8.68 2.81 0.78
C GLN A 68 -9.72 3.92 0.94
N THR A 69 -9.40 5.16 0.53
CA THR A 69 -10.33 6.28 0.56
C THR A 69 -11.58 5.98 -0.27
N LYS A 70 -11.43 5.46 -1.50
CA LYS A 70 -12.57 5.08 -2.36
C LYS A 70 -13.43 3.99 -1.72
N LEU A 71 -12.82 3.02 -1.04
CA LEU A 71 -13.56 1.97 -0.33
C LEU A 71 -14.42 2.54 0.81
N ILE A 72 -13.85 3.48 1.57
CA ILE A 72 -14.57 4.18 2.65
C ILE A 72 -15.71 5.04 2.09
N GLU A 73 -15.46 5.78 1.01
CA GLU A 73 -16.47 6.59 0.33
C GLU A 73 -17.62 5.72 -0.23
N GLY A 74 -17.29 4.57 -0.82
CA GLY A 74 -18.24 3.61 -1.35
C GLY A 74 -19.14 2.98 -0.29
N ASP A 75 -18.63 2.80 0.94
CA ASP A 75 -19.42 2.33 2.07
C ASP A 75 -20.47 3.36 2.54
N GLN A 76 -20.30 4.64 2.17
CA GLN A 76 -21.15 5.78 2.55
C GLN A 76 -21.33 5.93 4.08
N GLY A 77 -20.50 5.27 4.88
CA GLY A 77 -20.65 5.18 6.34
C GLY A 77 -21.88 4.37 6.79
N GLU A 78 -22.54 3.65 5.88
CA GLU A 78 -23.73 2.84 6.17
C GLU A 78 -23.44 1.34 6.24
N GLY A 79 -22.18 0.90 6.09
CA GLY A 79 -21.82 -0.52 6.13
C GLY A 79 -22.36 -1.30 4.94
N LYS A 80 -22.55 -0.63 3.79
CA LYS A 80 -23.09 -1.23 2.56
C LYS A 80 -22.11 -2.19 1.90
N MET A 81 -20.82 -2.08 2.22
CA MET A 81 -19.79 -2.92 1.62
C MET A 81 -19.68 -4.28 2.33
N LYS A 82 -19.60 -5.37 1.56
CA LYS A 82 -19.36 -6.70 2.11
C LYS A 82 -17.92 -6.82 2.62
N VAL A 83 -17.76 -6.85 3.94
CA VAL A 83 -16.45 -7.04 4.57
C VAL A 83 -16.01 -8.50 4.47
N SER A 84 -14.86 -8.74 3.85
CA SER A 84 -14.19 -10.05 3.81
C SER A 84 -12.94 -10.04 4.69
N LEU A 85 -12.50 -11.23 5.14
CA LEU A 85 -11.26 -11.35 5.93
C LEU A 85 -10.03 -10.81 5.17
N VAL A 86 -9.98 -11.03 3.85
CA VAL A 86 -8.87 -10.57 3.01
C VAL A 86 -8.88 -9.04 2.88
N LEU A 87 -10.06 -8.41 2.80
CA LEU A 87 -10.17 -6.95 2.82
C LEU A 87 -9.67 -6.35 4.14
N VAL A 88 -10.06 -6.94 5.27
CA VAL A 88 -9.54 -6.54 6.60
C VAL A 88 -8.02 -6.66 6.62
N HIS A 89 -7.48 -7.80 6.15
CA HIS A 89 -6.04 -8.02 6.08
C HIS A 89 -5.32 -6.99 5.19
N ALA A 90 -5.91 -6.60 4.07
CA ALA A 90 -5.36 -5.57 3.20
C ALA A 90 -5.32 -4.20 3.87
N GLN A 91 -6.37 -3.83 4.62
CA GLN A 91 -6.38 -2.59 5.41
C GLN A 91 -5.34 -2.64 6.54
N ASP A 92 -5.16 -3.78 7.20
CA ASP A 92 -4.11 -3.96 8.22
C ASP A 92 -2.71 -3.76 7.64
N HIS A 93 -2.43 -4.30 6.44
CA HIS A 93 -1.17 -4.04 5.75
C HIS A 93 -0.97 -2.56 5.48
N LEU A 94 -1.98 -1.88 4.94
CA LEU A 94 -1.89 -0.47 4.62
C LEU A 94 -1.63 0.40 5.86
N MET A 95 -2.44 0.23 6.91
CA MET A 95 -2.32 1.02 8.14
C MET A 95 -0.99 0.74 8.86
N THR A 96 -0.55 -0.52 8.93
CA THR A 96 0.74 -0.84 9.57
C THR A 96 1.93 -0.39 8.74
N SER A 97 1.82 -0.36 7.41
CA SER A 97 2.84 0.21 6.52
C SER A 97 2.92 1.73 6.65
N MET A 98 1.79 2.42 6.82
CA MET A 98 1.75 3.86 7.12
C MET A 98 2.51 4.18 8.40
N LEU A 99 2.16 3.50 9.50
CA LEU A 99 2.82 3.69 10.78
C LEU A 99 4.32 3.35 10.70
N ALA A 100 4.68 2.26 10.03
CA ALA A 100 6.08 1.89 9.84
C ALA A 100 6.87 2.99 9.11
N ARG A 101 6.29 3.60 8.07
CA ARG A 101 6.91 4.72 7.33
C ARG A 101 7.11 5.94 8.23
N GLU A 102 6.09 6.33 9.00
CA GLU A 102 6.18 7.46 9.95
C GLU A 102 7.30 7.25 10.97
N LEU A 103 7.35 6.07 11.60
CA LEU A 103 8.40 5.74 12.56
C LEU A 103 9.78 5.69 11.91
N VAL A 104 9.88 5.15 10.69
CA VAL A 104 11.14 5.10 9.94
C VAL A 104 11.66 6.51 9.62
N THR A 105 10.79 7.46 9.25
CA THR A 105 11.19 8.85 9.03
C THR A 105 11.88 9.43 10.26
N GLU A 106 11.24 9.32 11.43
CA GLU A 106 11.81 9.79 12.70
C GLU A 106 13.14 9.10 13.03
N LEU A 107 13.25 7.80 12.76
CA LEU A 107 14.49 7.07 12.95
C LEU A 107 15.61 7.54 12.02
N ILE A 108 15.31 7.84 10.75
CA ILE A 108 16.29 8.37 9.80
C ILE A 108 16.79 9.74 10.28
N GLU A 109 15.89 10.64 10.68
CA GLU A 109 16.25 11.95 11.24
C GLU A 109 17.14 11.84 12.48
N LEU A 110 16.86 10.86 13.34
CA LEU A 110 17.69 10.58 14.51
C LEU A 110 19.09 10.11 14.11
N HIS A 111 19.23 9.27 13.08
CA HIS A 111 20.55 8.86 12.57
C HIS A 111 21.31 10.02 11.91
N GLU A 112 20.63 10.97 11.26
CA GLU A 112 21.24 12.19 10.73
C GLU A 112 21.81 13.08 11.84
N LYS A 113 21.11 13.23 12.96
CA LYS A 113 21.55 14.07 14.09
C LYS A 113 22.68 13.48 14.93
N LEU A 114 22.84 12.15 14.91
CA LEU A 114 23.87 11.44 15.67
C LEU A 114 25.22 11.34 14.93
N LYS A 115 25.24 11.62 13.63
CA LYS A 115 26.47 11.67 12.83
C LYS A 115 26.96 13.10 12.67
#